data_AF-A0A813Y7N2-F1
#
_entry.id   AF-A0A813Y7N2-F1
#
_cell.length_a   1.000
_cell.length_b   1.000
_cell.length_c   1.000
_cell.angle_alpha   90.00
_cell.angle_beta   90.00
_cell.angle_gamma   90.00
#
_symmetry.space_group_name_H-M   'P 1'
#
loop_
_entity.id
_entity.type
_entity.pdbx_description
1 polymer ?
#
loop_
_entity_poly.entity_id
_entity_poly.type
_entity_poly.pdbx_seq_one_letter_code
_entity_poly.pdbx_strand_id
1 'polypeptide(L)'
;MSSSNATLAEINALNYGNSIFYQIWTYLLLCLGTIGHSLNIYVFTRPTLRSNPCTRYFLAATITGIYIILTSCLWRYLQINYPAYNPLGYSTASCKILSFMALTSKY
;
A
#
# COMPACT_ATOMS: atom_id res chain seq x y z
N MET A 1 36.79 8.69 17.24
CA MET A 1 36.29 7.56 16.42
C MET A 1 35.26 6.66 17.13
N SER A 2 35.06 6.77 18.46
CA SER A 2 34.03 5.99 19.19
C SER A 2 32.59 6.54 19.03
N SER A 3 32.42 7.86 18.92
CA SER A 3 31.09 8.50 18.80
C SER A 3 30.34 8.15 17.53
N SER A 4 31.03 7.98 16.40
CA SER A 4 30.42 7.62 15.11
C SER A 4 29.79 6.21 15.11
N ASN A 5 30.34 5.28 15.88
CA ASN A 5 29.84 3.90 15.96
C ASN A 5 28.60 3.80 16.86
N ALA A 6 28.53 4.61 17.93
CA ALA A 6 27.37 4.70 18.80
C ALA A 6 26.15 5.29 18.06
N THR A 7 26.35 6.36 17.28
CA THR A 7 25.28 6.94 16.45
C THR A 7 24.81 5.99 15.34
N LEU A 8 25.70 5.16 14.78
CA LEU A 8 25.34 4.19 13.75
C LEU A 8 24.49 3.05 14.31
N ALA A 9 24.78 2.61 15.54
CA ALA A 9 24.01 1.58 16.24
C ALA A 9 22.57 2.05 16.54
N GLU A 10 22.41 3.30 16.96
CA GLU A 10 21.09 3.91 17.19
C GLU A 10 20.27 4.04 15.89
N ILE A 11 20.91 4.48 14.80
CA ILE A 11 20.27 4.57 13.48
C ILE A 11 19.82 3.17 12.99
N ASN A 12 20.65 2.15 13.19
CA ASN A 12 20.31 0.79 12.79
C ASN A 12 19.15 0.21 13.62
N ALA A 13 19.10 0.48 14.93
CA ALA A 13 17.99 0.08 15.77
C ALA A 13 16.67 0.76 15.35
N LEU A 14 16.72 2.05 15.01
CA LEU A 14 15.55 2.79 14.53
C LEU A 14 15.06 2.27 13.18
N ASN A 15 15.97 2.03 12.23
CA ASN A 15 15.64 1.48 10.92
C ASN A 15 15.05 0.06 11.02
N TYR A 16 15.55 -0.76 11.95
CA TYR A 16 15.01 -2.08 12.23
C TYR A 16 13.60 -2.01 12.84
N GLY A 17 13.37 -1.11 13.79
CA GLY A 17 12.02 -0.89 14.33
C GLY A 17 11.03 -0.43 13.24
N ASN A 18 11.48 0.46 12.36
CA ASN A 18 10.65 0.98 11.27
C ASN A 18 10.31 -0.10 10.23
N SER A 19 11.26 -1.00 9.92
CA SER A 19 11.01 -2.10 8.97
C SER A 19 9.95 -3.08 9.48
N ILE A 20 10.01 -3.47 10.76
CA ILE A 20 9.01 -4.33 11.39
C ILE A 20 7.63 -3.66 11.38
N PHE A 21 7.57 -2.39 11.80
CA PHE A 21 6.32 -1.64 11.82
C PHE A 21 5.66 -1.60 10.44
N TYR A 22 6.43 -1.28 9.41
CA TYR A 22 5.92 -1.24 8.05
C TYR A 22 5.45 -2.60 7.53
N GLN A 23 6.10 -3.69 7.94
CA GLN A 23 5.71 -5.03 7.55
C GLN A 23 4.37 -5.42 8.17
N ILE A 24 4.20 -5.20 9.48
CA ILE A 24 2.94 -5.45 10.20
C ILE A 24 1.82 -4.58 9.63
N TRP A 25 2.09 -3.28 9.41
CA TRP A 25 1.12 -2.35 8.85
C TRP A 25 0.64 -2.76 7.45
N THR A 26 1.55 -3.26 6.62
CA THR A 26 1.21 -3.75 5.27
C THR A 26 0.25 -4.94 5.34
N TYR A 27 0.48 -5.91 6.24
CA TYR A 27 -0.44 -7.05 6.41
C TYR A 27 -1.80 -6.63 6.95
N LEU A 28 -1.84 -5.69 7.90
CA LEU A 28 -3.10 -5.15 8.42
C LEU A 28 -3.90 -4.44 7.32
N LEU A 29 -3.26 -3.57 6.54
CA LEU A 29 -3.89 -2.89 5.40
C LEU A 29 -4.42 -3.87 4.37
N LEU A 30 -3.67 -4.94 4.07
CA LEU A 30 -4.11 -5.95 3.13
C LEU A 30 -5.37 -6.66 3.64
N CYS A 31 -5.38 -7.14 4.88
CA CYS A 31 -6.53 -7.86 5.45
C CYS A 31 -7.75 -6.95 5.62
N LEU A 32 -7.60 -5.82 6.31
CA LEU A 32 -8.72 -4.90 6.58
C LEU A 32 -9.22 -4.24 5.29
N GLY A 33 -8.30 -3.85 4.40
CA GLY A 33 -8.64 -3.21 3.14
C GLY A 33 -9.39 -4.15 2.20
N THR A 34 -8.94 -5.39 2.04
CA THR A 34 -9.64 -6.37 1.20
C THR A 34 -11.02 -6.71 1.75
N ILE A 35 -11.17 -6.89 3.06
CA ILE A 35 -12.47 -7.16 3.70
C ILE A 35 -13.40 -5.95 3.52
N GLY A 36 -12.94 -4.75 3.86
CA GLY A 36 -13.75 -3.52 3.77
C GLY A 36 -14.24 -3.24 2.35
N HIS A 37 -13.35 -3.34 1.36
CA HIS A 37 -13.76 -3.15 -0.03
C HIS A 37 -14.63 -4.28 -0.56
N SER A 38 -14.43 -5.53 -0.14
CA SER A 38 -15.30 -6.66 -0.52
C SER A 38 -16.74 -6.46 -0.01
N LEU A 39 -16.89 -5.98 1.23
CA LEU A 39 -18.19 -5.61 1.80
C LEU A 39 -18.83 -4.46 1.04
N ASN A 40 -18.07 -3.43 0.68
CA ASN A 40 -18.56 -2.31 -0.14
C ASN A 40 -19.04 -2.78 -1.52
N ILE A 41 -18.31 -3.66 -2.20
CA ILE A 41 -18.75 -4.26 -3.47
C ILE A 41 -20.05 -5.03 -3.26
N TYR A 42 -20.14 -5.86 -2.21
CA TYR A 42 -21.35 -6.63 -1.92
C TYR A 42 -22.57 -5.72 -1.72
N VAL A 43 -22.43 -4.64 -0.95
CA VAL A 43 -23.51 -3.66 -0.70
C VAL A 43 -23.90 -2.91 -1.98
N PHE A 44 -22.94 -2.38 -2.72
CA PHE A 44 -23.19 -1.58 -3.92
C PHE A 44 -23.65 -2.39 -5.12
N THR A 45 -23.46 -3.72 -5.11
CA THR A 45 -23.97 -4.61 -6.16
C THR A 45 -25.45 -4.94 -5.97
N ARG A 46 -26.05 -4.62 -4.80
CA ARG A 46 -27.48 -4.88 -4.56
C ARG A 46 -28.38 -4.09 -5.54
N PRO A 47 -29.43 -4.73 -6.08
CA PRO A 47 -30.29 -4.13 -7.11
C PRO A 47 -31.00 -2.86 -6.64
N THR A 48 -31.29 -2.75 -5.34
CA THR A 48 -31.90 -1.58 -4.72
C THR A 48 -31.03 -0.31 -4.79
N LEU A 49 -29.71 -0.44 -4.83
CA LEU A 49 -28.80 0.72 -4.89
C LEU A 49 -28.29 1.02 -6.31
N ARG A 50 -28.46 0.10 -7.28
CA ARG A 50 -27.99 0.25 -8.67
C ARG A 50 -28.73 1.31 -9.49
N SER A 51 -29.91 1.74 -9.04
CA SER A 51 -30.68 2.82 -9.66
C SER A 51 -30.08 4.20 -9.40
N ASN A 52 -29.27 4.35 -8.34
CA ASN A 52 -28.64 5.62 -8.00
C ASN A 52 -27.27 5.75 -8.70
N PRO A 53 -27.04 6.79 -9.53
CA PRO A 53 -25.78 7.00 -10.21
C PRO A 53 -24.59 7.18 -9.25
N CYS A 54 -24.81 7.75 -8.06
CA CYS A 54 -23.77 7.91 -7.04
C CYS A 54 -23.20 6.55 -6.60
N THR A 55 -24.03 5.52 -6.46
CA THR A 55 -23.60 4.16 -6.11
C THR A 55 -22.60 3.61 -7.13
N ARG A 56 -22.75 3.94 -8.42
CA ARG A 56 -21.83 3.47 -9.47
C ARG A 56 -20.44 4.11 -9.33
N TYR A 57 -20.39 5.39 -8.98
CA TYR A 57 -19.12 6.08 -8.68
C TYR A 57 -18.45 5.49 -7.43
N PHE A 58 -19.21 5.23 -6.36
CA PHE A 58 -18.67 4.57 -5.17
C PHE A 58 -18.19 3.14 -5.44
N LEU A 59 -18.88 2.40 -6.29
CA LEU A 59 -18.44 1.06 -6.70
C LEU A 59 -17.13 1.13 -7.50
N ALA A 60 -17.01 2.06 -8.46
CA ALA A 60 -15.78 2.26 -9.23
C ALA A 60 -14.60 2.68 -8.33
N ALA A 61 -14.84 3.59 -7.38
CA ALA A 61 -13.85 3.98 -6.38
C ALA A 61 -13.44 2.79 -5.50
N THR A 62 -14.40 1.94 -5.11
CA THR A 62 -14.13 0.73 -4.31
C THR A 62 -13.25 -0.26 -5.08
N ILE A 63 -13.53 -0.49 -6.37
CA ILE A 63 -12.71 -1.37 -7.24
C ILE A 63 -11.30 -0.79 -7.39
N THR A 64 -11.18 0.52 -7.60
CA THR A 64 -9.89 1.21 -7.71
C THR A 64 -9.10 1.09 -6.40
N GLY A 65 -9.76 1.21 -5.25
CA GLY A 65 -9.15 1.01 -3.93
C GLY A 65 -8.56 -0.40 -3.75
N ILE A 66 -9.30 -1.44 -4.16
CA ILE A 66 -8.76 -2.82 -4.14
C ILE A 66 -7.52 -2.93 -5.02
N TYR A 67 -7.58 -2.39 -6.24
CA TYR A 67 -6.45 -2.45 -7.16
C TYR A 67 -5.21 -1.78 -6.55
N ILE A 68 -5.36 -0.59 -5.97
CA ILE A 68 -4.26 0.15 -5.32
C ILE A 68 -3.69 -0.64 -4.12
N ILE A 69 -4.54 -1.24 -3.29
CA ILE A 69 -4.09 -2.04 -2.14
C ILE A 69 -3.28 -3.25 -2.61
N LEU A 70 -3.75 -3.96 -3.63
CA LEU A 70 -3.06 -5.12 -4.18
C LEU A 70 -1.72 -4.74 -4.82
N THR A 71 -1.67 -3.71 -5.66
CA THR A 71 -0.42 -3.28 -6.31
C THR A 71 0.58 -2.75 -5.29
N SER A 72 0.14 -1.97 -4.30
CA SER A 72 1.01 -1.43 -3.26
C SER A 72 1.58 -2.52 -2.36
N CYS A 73 0.77 -3.51 -1.97
CA CYS A 73 1.23 -4.65 -1.18
C CYS A 73 2.19 -5.54 -1.98
N LEU A 74 1.86 -5.83 -3.24
CA LEU A 74 2.73 -6.61 -4.11
C LEU A 74 4.11 -5.95 -4.26
N TRP A 75 4.13 -4.64 -4.46
CA TRP A 75 5.38 -3.89 -4.57
C TRP A 75 6.19 -3.95 -3.28
N ARG A 76 5.54 -3.72 -2.14
CA ARG A 76 6.19 -3.79 -0.82
C ARG A 76 6.77 -5.17 -0.53
N TYR A 77 6.03 -6.22 -0.87
CA TYR A 77 6.49 -7.61 -0.75
C TYR A 77 7.71 -7.88 -1.63
N LEU A 78 7.70 -7.40 -2.89
CA LEU A 78 8.82 -7.52 -3.81
C LEU A 78 10.07 -6.82 -3.27
N GLN A 79 9.93 -5.63 -2.69
CA GLN A 79 11.05 -4.88 -2.14
C GLN A 79 11.73 -5.58 -0.96
N ILE A 80 10.94 -6.22 -0.09
CA ILE A 80 11.45 -6.88 1.12
C ILE A 80 12.14 -8.20 0.75
N ASN A 81 11.52 -9.01 -0.12
CA ASN A 81 12.00 -10.37 -0.41
C ASN A 81 12.98 -10.42 -1.59
N TYR A 82 12.88 -9.48 -2.52
CA TYR A 82 13.66 -9.45 -3.76
C TYR A 82 14.29 -8.07 -4.00
N PRO A 83 15.20 -7.61 -3.11
CA PRO A 83 15.81 -6.28 -3.21
C PRO A 83 16.59 -6.07 -4.51
N ALA A 84 17.14 -7.15 -5.11
CA ALA A 84 17.83 -7.11 -6.39
C ALA A 84 16.91 -6.74 -7.57
N TYR A 85 15.61 -7.03 -7.46
CA TYR A 85 14.60 -6.72 -8.47
C TYR A 85 13.81 -5.46 -8.14
N ASN A 86 14.28 -4.64 -7.20
CA ASN A 86 13.55 -3.46 -6.75
C ASN A 86 13.50 -2.38 -7.86
N PRO A 87 12.38 -2.17 -8.55
CA PRO A 87 12.35 -1.33 -9.74
C PRO A 87 12.45 0.16 -9.39
N LEU A 88 12.29 0.50 -8.11
CA LEU A 88 12.52 1.85 -7.59
C LEU A 88 13.99 2.26 -7.58
N GLY A 89 14.91 1.29 -7.48
CA GLY A 89 16.35 1.55 -7.51
C GLY A 89 16.91 1.72 -8.92
N TYR A 90 16.24 1.14 -9.93
CA TYR A 90 16.75 1.09 -11.31
C TYR A 90 16.00 2.01 -12.29
N SER A 91 14.74 2.38 -12.02
CA SER A 91 13.93 3.20 -12.94
C SER A 91 13.19 4.30 -12.22
N THR A 92 13.54 5.55 -12.55
CA THR A 92 12.84 6.76 -12.09
C THR A 92 11.36 6.79 -12.50
N ALA A 93 10.98 6.11 -13.58
CA ALA A 93 9.59 6.04 -14.02
C ALA A 93 8.74 5.21 -13.04
N SER A 94 9.24 4.05 -12.62
CA SER A 94 8.58 3.16 -11.65
C SER A 94 8.37 3.85 -10.31
N CYS A 95 9.33 4.66 -9.88
CA CYS A 95 9.23 5.44 -8.65
C CYS A 95 8.14 6.52 -8.73
N LYS A 96 8.09 7.28 -9.83
CA LYS A 96 7.04 8.28 -10.05
C LYS A 96 5.64 7.67 -10.11
N ILE A 97 5.49 6.52 -10.76
CA ILE A 97 4.21 5.80 -10.83
C ILE A 97 3.76 5.32 -9.45
N LEU A 98 4.69 4.79 -8.64
CA LEU A 98 4.37 4.37 -7.27
C LEU A 98 3.98 5.54 -6.37
N SER A 99 4.72 6.66 -6.45
CA SER A 99 4.39 7.88 -5.72
C SER A 99 3.05 8.46 -6.14
N PHE A 100 2.71 8.39 -7.43
CA PHE A 100 1.40 8.81 -7.94
C PHE A 100 0.28 7.92 -7.38
N MET A 101 0.44 6.60 -7.42
CA MET A 101 -0.55 5.67 -6.85
C MET A 101 -0.74 5.90 -5.34
N ALA A 102 0.34 6.17 -4.61
CA ALA A 102 0.30 6.48 -3.18
C ALA A 102 -0.37 7.82 -2.87
N LEU A 103 -0.24 8.82 -3.75
CA LEU A 103 -0.97 10.08 -3.65
C LEU A 103 -2.46 9.89 -3.92
N THR A 104 -2.82 9.11 -4.93
CA THR A 104 -4.23 8.82 -5.24
C THR A 104 -4.94 7.99 -4.17
N SER A 105 -4.21 7.29 -3.30
CA SER A 105 -4.82 6.54 -2.18
C SER A 105 -5.17 7.42 -0.97
N LYS A 106 -4.72 8.69 -0.93
CA LYS A 106 -5.02 9.63 0.17
C LYS A 106 -6.29 10.45 -0.07
N TYR A 107 -6.83 10.39 -1.29
CA TYR A 107 -8.08 11.02 -1.70
C TYR A 107 -9.14 9.94 -1.88
#